data_AF-A0AAU4U3W6-F1
#
_entry.id   AF-A0AAU4U3W6-F1
#
_cell.length_a   1.000
_cell.length_b   1.000
_cell.length_c   1.000
_cell.angle_alpha   90.00
_cell.angle_beta   90.00
_cell.angle_gamma   90.00
#
_symmetry.space_group_name_H-M   'P 1'
#
loop_
_entity.id
_entity.type
_entity.pdbx_description
1 polymer ?
#
loop_
_entity_poly.entity_id
_entity_poly.type
_entity_poly.pdbx_seq_one_letter_code
_entity_poly.pdbx_strand_id
1 'polypeptide(L)'
;MNYNTKRRMVALLAVPALLFTAAACGSDDKKKDEAVVGGVAEVKGKVGEKPEISVPKGGKPAGKTVVKTVSEGSGSPIKASDFVRLDWTVEKWGGAEELGGTWAAAATGATARRQSVEQVGKQSQQLPAKVLDAVKGKKPGSRILVQGTAGDLIGENLNTSAGLATTDVLIWVVDAVGAGTIDAKAEAKGEQAASEAGLPKVEAPSQKAAVVTIPKGAKAPKGLEQQVLIKGSGKKVEAGQGLVAQYTGVKWEDGKKFDSSWDHGGATAFQIGTGSVVAGWDQGLVGKNVGDRVLLVIPPSLGYGASPGSELAKNTLVFVVDILGAV
;
A
#
# COMPACT_ATOMS: atom_id res chain seq x y z
N MET A 1 62.20 14.05 9.42
CA MET A 1 62.92 13.11 10.32
C MET A 1 63.85 13.93 11.21
N ASN A 2 63.39 14.27 12.43
CA ASN A 2 64.23 14.59 13.59
C ASN A 2 63.32 14.70 14.84
N TYR A 3 63.60 13.79 15.79
CA TYR A 3 63.39 13.77 17.24
C TYR A 3 62.11 14.36 17.88
N ASN A 4 61.24 13.55 18.51
CA ASN A 4 61.28 13.11 19.94
C ASN A 4 60.92 14.25 20.93
N THR A 5 60.12 14.16 22.01
CA THR A 5 59.49 13.08 22.79
C THR A 5 58.40 13.72 23.68
N LYS A 6 57.41 12.92 24.13
CA LYS A 6 56.33 13.26 25.07
C LYS A 6 56.84 13.82 26.43
N ARG A 7 56.06 14.73 27.05
CA ARG A 7 55.72 14.65 28.49
C ARG A 7 54.50 15.51 28.85
N ARG A 8 53.58 14.89 29.61
CA ARG A 8 52.38 15.46 30.23
C ARG A 8 52.75 16.27 31.46
N MET A 9 52.09 17.41 31.72
CA MET A 9 51.78 17.87 33.08
C MET A 9 50.40 18.53 33.10
N VAL A 10 49.62 18.10 34.09
CA VAL A 10 48.30 18.58 34.50
C VAL A 10 48.50 19.81 35.39
N ALA A 11 47.67 20.84 35.23
CA ALA A 11 47.49 21.88 36.22
C ALA A 11 45.99 22.23 36.33
N LEU A 12 45.37 21.79 37.43
CA LEU A 12 44.12 22.31 37.97
C LEU A 12 44.35 23.72 38.54
N LEU A 13 43.40 24.63 38.36
CA LEU A 13 43.14 25.82 39.19
C LEU A 13 41.68 26.24 38.90
N ALA A 14 40.72 25.91 39.76
CA ALA A 14 40.24 26.68 40.93
C ALA A 14 39.26 27.82 40.56
N VAL A 15 37.99 27.58 40.91
CA VAL A 15 36.83 28.47 40.84
C VAL A 15 36.86 29.47 42.02
N PRO A 16 36.40 30.72 41.85
CA PRO A 16 35.82 31.48 42.94
C PRO A 16 34.29 31.57 42.81
N ALA A 17 33.62 31.11 43.86
CA ALA A 17 32.21 31.30 44.12
C ALA A 17 31.93 32.78 44.44
N LEU A 18 30.80 33.30 43.93
CA LEU A 18 30.20 34.55 44.36
C LEU A 18 28.74 34.27 44.75
N LEU A 19 28.52 34.18 46.06
CA LEU A 19 27.22 34.20 46.72
C LEU A 19 26.86 35.65 47.03
N PHE A 20 25.72 36.12 46.52
CA PHE A 20 24.97 37.21 47.12
C PHE A 20 23.51 36.75 47.26
N THR A 21 23.10 36.53 48.50
CA THR A 21 21.71 36.41 48.91
C THR A 21 21.19 37.80 49.28
N ALA A 22 20.10 38.23 48.65
CA ALA A 22 19.16 39.17 49.23
C ALA A 22 17.76 38.84 48.72
N ALA A 23 16.86 38.57 49.67
CA ALA A 23 15.45 38.34 49.43
C ALA A 23 14.76 39.63 48.98
N ALA A 24 13.91 39.52 47.96
CA ALA A 24 12.84 40.46 47.70
C ALA A 24 11.58 39.66 47.39
N CYS A 25 10.59 39.76 48.29
CA CYS A 25 9.21 39.37 47.99
C CYS A 25 8.71 40.18 46.80
N GLY A 26 8.13 39.49 45.83
CA GLY A 26 7.53 40.08 44.65
C GLY A 26 6.81 39.00 43.88
N SER A 27 5.63 38.66 44.37
CA SER A 27 4.64 37.80 43.72
C SER A 27 4.31 38.33 42.34
N ASP A 28 4.64 37.55 41.30
CA ASP A 28 3.94 37.52 40.03
C ASP A 28 4.22 36.18 39.35
N ASP A 29 3.23 35.29 39.46
CA ASP A 29 3.15 33.98 38.82
C ASP A 29 3.18 34.13 37.29
N LYS A 30 4.37 34.26 36.71
CA LYS A 30 4.58 33.89 35.31
C LYS A 30 4.98 32.43 35.27
N LYS A 31 3.97 31.57 35.12
CA LYS A 31 4.13 30.23 34.53
C LYS A 31 4.97 30.40 33.27
N LYS A 32 6.23 29.94 33.34
CA LYS A 32 6.96 29.59 32.14
C LYS A 32 6.14 28.46 31.51
N ASP A 33 5.55 28.74 30.36
CA ASP A 33 5.12 27.69 29.45
C ASP A 33 6.36 26.86 29.11
N GLU A 34 6.62 25.83 29.91
CA GLU A 34 7.34 24.67 29.43
C GLU A 34 6.53 24.20 28.23
N ALA A 35 7.05 24.47 27.03
CA ALA A 35 6.56 23.84 25.83
C ALA A 35 6.56 22.34 26.11
N VAL A 36 5.37 21.78 26.35
CA VAL A 36 5.17 20.34 26.43
C VAL A 36 5.69 19.82 25.10
N VAL A 37 6.89 19.24 25.11
CA VAL A 37 7.37 18.43 23.99
C VAL A 37 6.43 17.24 23.97
N GLY A 38 5.29 17.40 23.27
CA GLY A 38 4.25 16.40 23.29
C GLY A 38 4.79 15.08 22.77
N GLY A 39 4.41 14.00 23.44
CA GLY A 39 4.97 12.68 23.25
C GLY A 39 4.69 12.14 21.85
N VAL A 40 5.69 11.48 21.28
CA VAL A 40 5.58 10.68 20.06
C VAL A 40 5.65 9.22 20.48
N ALA A 41 4.78 8.38 19.93
CA ALA A 41 4.83 6.95 20.22
C ALA A 41 6.16 6.34 19.75
N GLU A 42 6.60 5.30 20.47
CA GLU A 42 7.74 4.48 20.10
C GLU A 42 7.27 3.27 19.32
N VAL A 43 8.02 2.90 18.30
CA VAL A 43 7.72 1.76 17.42
C VAL A 43 8.91 0.83 17.39
N LYS A 44 8.68 -0.45 17.69
CA LYS A 44 9.67 -1.53 17.67
C LYS A 44 9.28 -2.60 16.65
N GLY A 45 10.21 -3.52 16.41
CA GLY A 45 10.08 -4.59 15.41
C GLY A 45 10.69 -4.22 14.06
N LYS A 46 10.94 -5.24 13.23
CA LYS A 46 11.51 -5.07 11.88
C LYS A 46 10.42 -4.76 10.87
N VAL A 47 10.79 -4.08 9.78
CA VAL A 47 9.93 -3.92 8.60
C VAL A 47 9.51 -5.30 8.09
N GLY A 48 8.23 -5.48 7.80
CA GLY A 48 7.67 -6.76 7.38
C GLY A 48 7.21 -7.68 8.52
N GLU A 49 7.44 -7.30 9.78
CA GLU A 49 6.88 -7.94 10.98
C GLU A 49 5.85 -7.02 11.64
N LYS A 50 4.82 -7.57 12.32
CA LYS A 50 3.84 -6.74 13.04
C LYS A 50 4.57 -5.84 14.05
N PRO A 51 4.43 -4.51 13.98
CA PRO A 51 5.13 -3.60 14.88
C PRO A 51 4.58 -3.70 16.31
N GLU A 52 5.44 -3.41 17.28
CA GLU A 52 5.03 -3.13 18.65
C GLU A 52 4.99 -1.61 18.85
N ILE A 53 3.82 -1.08 19.20
CA ILE A 53 3.61 0.34 19.46
C ILE A 53 3.55 0.55 20.98
N SER A 54 4.23 1.59 21.47
CA SER A 54 4.15 1.97 22.88
C SER A 54 4.12 3.48 23.05
N VAL A 55 3.31 3.94 24.01
CA VAL A 55 3.20 5.36 24.35
C VAL A 55 3.96 5.66 25.65
N PRO A 56 4.63 6.83 25.76
CA PRO A 56 5.30 7.21 27.00
C PRO A 56 4.34 7.25 28.19
N LYS A 57 4.73 6.65 29.31
CA LYS A 57 3.91 6.64 30.54
C LYS A 57 3.64 8.07 31.01
N GLY A 58 2.36 8.43 31.16
CA GLY A 58 1.93 9.77 31.57
C GLY A 58 2.16 10.87 30.51
N GLY A 59 2.65 10.52 29.33
CA GLY A 59 2.85 11.45 28.23
C GLY A 59 1.52 11.88 27.61
N LYS A 60 1.36 13.17 27.39
CA LYS A 60 0.33 13.68 26.49
C LYS A 60 0.83 13.55 25.05
N PRO A 61 -0.02 13.18 24.08
CA PRO A 61 0.38 13.12 22.68
C PRO A 61 0.81 14.50 22.18
N ALA A 62 1.65 14.52 21.15
CA ALA A 62 1.95 15.73 20.39
C ALA A 62 0.66 16.46 19.96
N GLY A 63 0.60 17.77 20.21
CA GLY A 63 -0.55 18.61 19.83
C GLY A 63 -0.66 18.91 18.33
N LYS A 64 0.18 18.26 17.50
CA LYS A 64 0.21 18.39 16.05
C LYS A 64 0.47 17.03 15.44
N THR A 65 0.16 16.89 14.16
CA THR A 65 0.51 15.69 13.40
C THR A 65 2.02 15.55 13.27
N VAL A 66 2.51 14.34 13.53
CA VAL A 66 3.92 13.95 13.51
C VAL A 66 4.08 12.83 12.49
N VAL A 67 4.99 13.03 11.54
CA VAL A 67 5.47 11.97 10.64
C VAL A 67 6.93 11.69 10.99
N LYS A 68 7.23 10.44 11.34
CA LYS A 68 8.58 10.00 11.73
C LYS A 68 8.98 8.79 10.90
N THR A 69 10.11 8.86 10.21
CA THR A 69 10.77 7.64 9.71
C THR A 69 11.31 6.88 10.91
N VAL A 70 10.77 5.69 11.19
CA VAL A 70 11.24 4.79 12.25
C VAL A 70 12.45 4.00 11.74
N SER A 71 12.39 3.51 10.51
CA SER A 71 13.53 2.91 9.80
C SER A 71 13.47 3.29 8.32
N GLU A 72 14.64 3.49 7.73
CA GLU A 72 14.78 3.88 6.33
C GLU A 72 15.07 2.65 5.48
N GLY A 73 14.32 2.54 4.38
CA GLY A 73 14.51 1.50 3.37
C GLY A 73 15.66 1.79 2.41
N SER A 74 15.65 1.11 1.28
CA SER A 74 16.68 1.24 0.25
C SER A 74 16.07 1.39 -1.15
N GLY A 75 16.88 1.82 -2.11
CA GLY A 75 16.43 2.10 -3.47
C GLY A 75 15.95 3.53 -3.67
N SER A 76 15.18 3.74 -4.73
CA SER A 76 14.71 5.05 -5.15
C SER A 76 13.60 5.57 -4.23
N PRO A 77 13.55 6.88 -3.95
CA PRO A 77 12.43 7.48 -3.23
C PRO A 77 11.10 7.28 -3.97
N ILE A 78 10.05 6.97 -3.20
CA ILE A 78 8.67 6.85 -3.67
C ILE A 78 8.17 8.22 -4.11
N LYS A 79 7.64 8.30 -5.32
CA LYS A 79 7.14 9.54 -5.94
C LYS A 79 5.64 9.70 -5.73
N ALA A 80 5.14 10.89 -6.05
CA ALA A 80 3.71 11.06 -6.25
C ALA A 80 3.22 10.14 -7.39
N SER A 81 2.02 9.58 -7.23
CA SER A 81 1.38 8.67 -8.19
C SER A 81 2.07 7.31 -8.39
N ASP A 82 3.13 7.01 -7.64
CA ASP A 82 3.68 5.65 -7.60
C ASP A 82 2.65 4.69 -7.00
N PHE A 83 2.66 3.46 -7.50
CA PHE A 83 1.95 2.36 -6.88
C PHE A 83 2.82 1.80 -5.75
N VAL A 84 2.20 1.58 -4.60
CA VAL A 84 2.88 1.12 -3.39
C VAL A 84 2.17 -0.09 -2.83
N ARG A 85 2.95 -1.07 -2.35
CA ARG A 85 2.47 -2.17 -1.53
C ARG A 85 2.84 -1.88 -0.09
N LEU A 86 1.84 -1.89 0.79
CA LEU A 86 1.95 -1.41 2.16
C LEU A 86 1.49 -2.46 3.16
N ASP A 87 2.21 -2.52 4.27
CA ASP A 87 1.62 -2.99 5.51
C ASP A 87 1.35 -1.85 6.45
N TRP A 88 0.29 -1.97 7.23
CA TRP A 88 -0.02 -0.96 8.23
C TRP A 88 -0.81 -1.52 9.40
N THR A 89 -0.76 -0.78 10.49
CA THR A 89 -1.63 -0.92 11.66
C THR A 89 -1.94 0.45 12.22
N VAL A 90 -3.08 0.57 12.90
CA VAL A 90 -3.48 1.77 13.61
C VAL A 90 -3.97 1.44 15.02
N GLU A 91 -3.46 2.21 15.98
CA GLU A 91 -3.87 2.15 17.38
C GLU A 91 -4.30 3.53 17.87
N LYS A 92 -5.19 3.57 18.87
CA LYS A 92 -5.51 4.80 19.61
C LYS A 92 -4.43 5.06 20.66
N TRP A 93 -4.01 6.31 20.83
CA TRP A 93 -3.09 6.70 21.90
C TRP A 93 -3.61 6.26 23.27
N GLY A 94 -2.82 5.46 23.99
CA GLY A 94 -3.19 4.93 25.31
C GLY A 94 -4.17 3.76 25.26
N GLY A 95 -4.62 3.33 24.08
CA GLY A 95 -5.35 2.07 23.87
C GLY A 95 -4.39 0.89 23.76
N ALA A 96 -4.87 -0.31 24.09
CA ALA A 96 -4.13 -1.56 23.93
C ALA A 96 -4.59 -2.38 22.69
N GLU A 97 -5.61 -1.90 21.99
CA GLU A 97 -6.27 -2.62 20.89
C GLU A 97 -5.98 -1.97 19.53
N GLU A 98 -5.66 -2.83 18.56
CA GLU A 98 -5.52 -2.46 17.15
C GLU A 98 -6.90 -2.13 16.58
N LEU A 99 -7.06 -0.91 16.05
CA LEU A 99 -8.29 -0.46 15.40
C LEU A 99 -8.42 -0.99 13.97
N GLY A 100 -7.30 -1.42 13.37
CA GLY A 100 -7.24 -2.02 12.04
C GLY A 100 -5.80 -2.22 11.57
N GLY A 101 -5.62 -3.10 10.58
CA GLY A 101 -4.31 -3.36 9.99
C GLY A 101 -4.32 -4.45 8.93
N THR A 102 -3.17 -4.63 8.27
CA THR A 102 -2.95 -5.70 7.28
C THR A 102 -2.37 -6.97 7.89
N TRP A 103 -2.07 -6.98 9.19
CA TRP A 103 -1.39 -8.08 9.89
C TRP A 103 -2.32 -9.24 10.29
N ALA A 104 -3.58 -9.19 9.91
CA ALA A 104 -4.49 -10.33 10.03
C ALA A 104 -3.93 -11.55 9.30
N ALA A 105 -4.26 -12.75 9.79
CA ALA A 105 -3.88 -13.99 9.13
C ALA A 105 -4.41 -14.05 7.69
N ALA A 106 -3.68 -14.75 6.82
CA ALA A 106 -4.13 -14.99 5.45
C ALA A 106 -5.51 -15.70 5.47
N ALA A 107 -6.36 -15.38 4.49
CA ALA A 107 -7.64 -16.06 4.35
C ALA A 107 -7.41 -17.58 4.11
N THR A 108 -8.35 -18.41 4.54
CA THR A 108 -8.27 -19.87 4.34
C THR A 108 -8.05 -20.20 2.86
N GLY A 109 -6.97 -20.92 2.57
CA GLY A 109 -6.57 -21.30 1.20
C GLY A 109 -5.70 -20.28 0.46
N ALA A 110 -5.42 -19.10 1.02
CA ALA A 110 -4.46 -18.15 0.46
C ALA A 110 -3.01 -18.56 0.82
N THR A 111 -2.08 -18.35 -0.11
CA THR A 111 -0.66 -18.68 0.07
C THR A 111 0.17 -17.51 0.58
N ALA A 112 -0.38 -16.29 0.55
CA ALA A 112 0.25 -15.08 1.04
C ALA A 112 -0.73 -14.21 1.85
N ARG A 113 -0.18 -13.42 2.78
CA ARG A 113 -0.94 -12.49 3.61
C ARG A 113 -1.45 -11.30 2.78
N ARG A 114 -2.64 -10.80 3.13
CA ARG A 114 -3.17 -9.60 2.50
C ARG A 114 -2.42 -8.35 2.94
N GLN A 115 -2.18 -7.46 1.99
CA GLN A 115 -1.50 -6.19 2.13
C GLN A 115 -2.30 -5.15 1.36
N SER A 116 -2.10 -3.88 1.65
CA SER A 116 -2.71 -2.82 0.85
C SER A 116 -1.86 -2.56 -0.37
N VAL A 117 -2.51 -2.37 -1.52
CA VAL A 117 -1.84 -1.94 -2.74
C VAL A 117 -2.56 -0.69 -3.21
N GLU A 118 -1.83 0.43 -3.22
CA GLU A 118 -2.40 1.76 -3.31
C GLU A 118 -1.65 2.61 -4.34
N GLN A 119 -2.25 3.71 -4.77
CA GLN A 119 -1.56 4.72 -5.57
C GLN A 119 -1.40 6.01 -4.76
N VAL A 120 -0.15 6.46 -4.58
CA VAL A 120 0.16 7.66 -3.78
C VAL A 120 -0.52 8.89 -4.38
N GLY A 121 -1.22 9.65 -3.54
CA GLY A 121 -1.97 10.84 -3.95
C GLY A 121 -3.36 10.54 -4.53
N LYS A 122 -3.80 9.29 -4.55
CA LYS A 122 -5.21 8.92 -4.79
C LYS A 122 -5.92 8.65 -3.46
N GLN A 123 -7.25 8.76 -3.49
CA GLN A 123 -8.07 8.38 -2.35
C GLN A 123 -8.08 6.86 -2.21
N SER A 124 -7.65 6.37 -1.04
CA SER A 124 -7.74 4.97 -0.66
C SER A 124 -8.99 4.76 0.20
N GLN A 125 -9.58 3.57 0.08
CA GLN A 125 -10.66 3.12 0.97
C GLN A 125 -10.12 2.58 2.30
N GLN A 126 -8.83 2.23 2.36
CA GLN A 126 -8.19 1.56 3.49
C GLN A 126 -7.35 2.52 4.34
N LEU A 127 -6.72 3.52 3.70
CA LEU A 127 -5.79 4.44 4.32
C LEU A 127 -6.24 5.90 4.13
N PRO A 128 -6.21 6.72 5.19
CA PRO A 128 -6.42 8.15 5.03
C PRO A 128 -5.35 8.78 4.13
N ALA A 129 -5.73 9.77 3.31
CA ALA A 129 -4.82 10.38 2.33
C ALA A 129 -3.53 10.93 2.95
N LYS A 130 -3.61 11.57 4.14
CA LYS A 130 -2.43 12.06 4.86
C LYS A 130 -1.49 10.95 5.33
N VAL A 131 -2.04 9.78 5.69
CA VAL A 131 -1.25 8.63 6.10
C VAL A 131 -0.57 8.01 4.88
N LEU A 132 -1.31 7.84 3.77
CA LEU A 132 -0.75 7.35 2.52
C LEU A 132 0.34 8.29 1.98
N ASP A 133 0.13 9.60 2.02
CA ASP A 133 1.11 10.59 1.54
C ASP A 133 2.40 10.61 2.38
N ALA A 134 2.40 10.08 3.61
CA ALA A 134 3.59 10.03 4.46
C ALA A 134 4.69 9.11 3.91
N VAL A 135 4.37 8.20 2.99
CA VAL A 135 5.36 7.34 2.32
C VAL A 135 6.11 8.08 1.19
N LYS A 136 5.60 9.24 0.74
CA LYS A 136 6.22 10.04 -0.32
C LYS A 136 7.62 10.50 0.09
N GLY A 137 8.59 10.32 -0.81
CA GLY A 137 10.00 10.61 -0.57
C GLY A 137 10.72 9.60 0.33
N LYS A 138 10.01 8.63 0.92
CA LYS A 138 10.61 7.49 1.62
C LYS A 138 11.02 6.42 0.62
N LYS A 139 11.86 5.48 1.04
CA LYS A 139 12.30 4.37 0.18
C LYS A 139 11.52 3.08 0.47
N PRO A 140 11.33 2.19 -0.52
CA PRO A 140 10.85 0.84 -0.26
C PRO A 140 11.66 0.15 0.85
N GLY A 141 10.97 -0.53 1.76
CA GLY A 141 11.51 -1.08 3.00
C GLY A 141 11.57 -0.10 4.17
N SER A 142 10.98 1.11 4.07
CA SER A 142 10.90 2.04 5.21
C SER A 142 9.74 1.71 6.13
N ARG A 143 9.90 1.95 7.43
CA ARG A 143 8.81 2.02 8.43
C ARG A 143 8.57 3.47 8.82
N ILE A 144 7.32 3.91 8.72
CA ILE A 144 6.88 5.28 9.01
C ILE A 144 5.86 5.24 10.14
N LEU A 145 6.02 6.12 11.12
CA LEU A 145 4.98 6.47 12.08
C LEU A 145 4.28 7.75 11.63
N VAL A 146 2.95 7.74 11.64
CA VAL A 146 2.10 8.91 11.46
C VAL A 146 1.18 9.00 12.66
N GLN A 147 1.38 10.03 13.50
CA GLN A 147 0.58 10.26 14.70
C GLN A 147 -0.14 11.59 14.59
N GLY A 148 -1.42 11.64 14.89
CA GLY A 148 -2.23 12.85 14.79
C GLY A 148 -3.65 12.62 15.29
N THR A 149 -4.46 13.67 15.39
CA THR A 149 -5.86 13.51 15.77
C THR A 149 -6.64 12.80 14.65
N ALA A 150 -7.68 12.05 15.00
CA ALA A 150 -8.55 11.39 14.04
C ALA A 150 -9.19 12.40 13.07
N GLY A 151 -9.58 13.57 13.58
CA GLY A 151 -10.11 14.67 12.77
C GLY A 151 -9.07 15.21 11.78
N ASP A 152 -7.80 15.33 12.17
CA ASP A 152 -6.75 15.80 11.25
C ASP A 152 -6.38 14.74 10.21
N LEU A 153 -6.21 13.48 10.64
CA LEU A 153 -5.71 12.40 9.78
C LEU A 153 -6.78 11.84 8.84
N ILE A 154 -7.99 11.59 9.35
CA ILE A 154 -9.09 10.92 8.62
C ILE A 154 -10.02 11.97 7.99
N GLY A 155 -10.24 13.10 8.66
CA GLY A 155 -11.09 14.18 8.17
C GLY A 155 -12.56 13.77 8.06
N GLU A 156 -13.19 14.17 6.96
CA GLU A 156 -14.64 13.98 6.72
C GLU A 156 -15.06 12.50 6.64
N ASN A 157 -14.12 11.59 6.38
CA ASN A 157 -14.37 10.15 6.32
C ASN A 157 -14.43 9.49 7.71
N LEU A 158 -14.23 10.26 8.80
CA LEU A 158 -14.26 9.73 10.15
C LEU A 158 -15.69 9.32 10.53
N ASN A 159 -15.90 8.02 10.71
CA ASN A 159 -17.14 7.51 11.27
C ASN A 159 -17.16 7.68 12.80
N THR A 160 -17.69 8.80 13.29
CA THR A 160 -17.80 9.08 14.73
C THR A 160 -18.74 8.12 15.46
N SER A 161 -19.66 7.47 14.74
CA SER A 161 -20.56 6.44 15.31
C SER A 161 -19.82 5.16 15.70
N ALA A 162 -18.57 4.98 15.23
CA ALA A 162 -17.69 3.87 15.62
C ALA A 162 -16.95 4.12 16.94
N GLY A 163 -17.29 5.16 17.69
CA GLY A 163 -16.70 5.45 19.01
C GLY A 163 -15.37 6.20 18.99
N LEU A 164 -14.97 6.73 17.82
CA LEU A 164 -13.81 7.62 17.68
C LEU A 164 -14.24 9.09 17.64
N ALA A 165 -13.69 9.88 18.55
CA ALA A 165 -13.84 11.33 18.56
C ALA A 165 -12.82 11.99 17.62
N THR A 166 -13.14 13.16 17.07
CA THR A 166 -12.21 13.93 16.22
C THR A 166 -10.92 14.32 16.95
N THR A 167 -10.96 14.41 18.28
CA THR A 167 -9.82 14.73 19.15
C THR A 167 -9.02 13.51 19.58
N ASP A 168 -9.50 12.29 19.32
CA ASP A 168 -8.75 11.08 19.63
C ASP A 168 -7.45 11.05 18.82
N VAL A 169 -6.33 10.75 19.47
CA VAL A 169 -5.04 10.65 18.78
C VAL A 169 -4.86 9.22 18.29
N LEU A 170 -4.57 9.09 16.99
CA LEU A 170 -4.29 7.83 16.32
C LEU A 170 -2.80 7.74 16.02
N ILE A 171 -2.27 6.52 16.08
CA ILE A 171 -0.90 6.16 15.76
C ILE A 171 -0.95 5.15 14.63
N TRP A 172 -0.63 5.58 13.42
CA TRP A 172 -0.44 4.71 12.27
C TRP A 172 1.02 4.32 12.17
N VAL A 173 1.27 3.02 12.00
CA VAL A 173 2.58 2.52 11.58
C VAL A 173 2.42 1.90 10.20
N VAL A 174 3.21 2.38 9.25
CA VAL A 174 3.14 2.00 7.83
C VAL A 174 4.51 1.50 7.39
N ASP A 175 4.56 0.29 6.86
CA ASP A 175 5.71 -0.25 6.15
C ASP A 175 5.49 -0.07 4.65
N ALA A 176 6.39 0.67 4.00
CA ALA A 176 6.41 0.80 2.55
C ALA A 176 7.11 -0.42 1.92
N VAL A 177 6.41 -1.56 1.86
CA VAL A 177 7.00 -2.87 1.50
C VAL A 177 7.58 -2.87 0.08
N GLY A 178 6.89 -2.26 -0.88
CA GLY A 178 7.34 -2.15 -2.26
C GLY A 178 6.74 -0.94 -2.96
N ALA A 179 7.37 -0.50 -4.04
CA ALA A 179 6.87 0.61 -4.85
C ALA A 179 7.33 0.52 -6.31
N GLY A 180 6.55 1.12 -7.20
CA GLY A 180 6.87 1.23 -8.61
C GLY A 180 6.22 2.44 -9.26
N THR A 181 6.97 3.13 -10.12
CA THR A 181 6.42 4.11 -11.05
C THR A 181 5.89 3.39 -12.28
N ILE A 182 4.57 3.39 -12.46
CA ILE A 182 3.91 2.85 -13.66
C ILE A 182 3.05 3.96 -14.27
N ASP A 183 3.19 4.18 -15.58
CA ASP A 183 2.34 5.12 -16.32
C ASP A 183 0.91 4.57 -16.37
N ALA A 184 -0.06 5.39 -15.99
CA ALA A 184 -1.48 5.05 -16.03
C ALA A 184 -1.96 4.66 -17.44
N LYS A 185 -1.27 5.10 -18.50
CA LYS A 185 -1.55 4.76 -19.91
C LYS A 185 -0.62 3.70 -20.48
N ALA A 186 0.23 3.07 -19.66
CA ALA A 186 1.08 1.99 -20.13
C ALA A 186 0.23 0.83 -20.67
N GLU A 187 0.82 0.06 -21.57
CA GLU A 187 0.25 -1.13 -22.17
C GLU A 187 1.32 -2.23 -22.20
N ALA A 188 0.89 -3.48 -22.42
CA ALA A 188 1.81 -4.61 -22.52
C ALA A 188 2.89 -4.36 -23.59
N LYS A 189 4.13 -4.75 -23.29
CA LYS A 189 5.29 -4.62 -24.18
C LYS A 189 6.01 -5.95 -24.25
N GLY A 190 6.10 -6.51 -25.44
CA GLY A 190 6.71 -7.81 -25.65
C GLY A 190 6.49 -8.34 -27.05
N GLU A 191 6.79 -9.61 -27.24
CA GLU A 191 6.63 -10.30 -28.52
C GLU A 191 5.20 -10.81 -28.69
N GLN A 192 4.63 -10.66 -29.89
CA GLN A 192 3.32 -11.22 -30.20
C GLN A 192 3.38 -12.75 -30.11
N ALA A 193 2.58 -13.33 -29.23
CA ALA A 193 2.47 -14.78 -29.09
C ALA A 193 1.47 -15.34 -30.10
N ALA A 194 1.58 -16.65 -30.37
CA ALA A 194 0.70 -17.36 -31.29
C ALA A 194 -0.75 -17.38 -30.77
N SER A 195 -1.71 -17.25 -31.68
CA SER A 195 -3.13 -17.35 -31.38
C SER A 195 -3.58 -18.81 -31.28
N GLU A 196 -4.25 -19.19 -30.19
CA GLU A 196 -4.90 -20.49 -30.06
C GLU A 196 -6.31 -20.47 -30.68
N ALA A 197 -6.67 -21.54 -31.38
CA ALA A 197 -7.97 -21.66 -32.01
C ALA A 197 -9.06 -21.93 -30.95
N GLY A 198 -10.24 -21.32 -31.12
CA GLY A 198 -11.40 -21.54 -30.26
C GLY A 198 -11.53 -20.61 -29.06
N LEU A 199 -10.50 -19.80 -28.77
CA LEU A 199 -10.56 -18.73 -27.77
C LEU A 199 -11.05 -17.39 -28.37
N PRO A 200 -11.54 -16.46 -27.54
CA PRO A 200 -11.92 -15.12 -27.98
C PRO A 200 -10.82 -14.39 -28.74
N LYS A 201 -11.19 -13.74 -29.85
CA LYS A 201 -10.28 -12.87 -30.59
C LYS A 201 -10.13 -11.55 -29.83
N VAL A 202 -8.90 -11.10 -29.69
CA VAL A 202 -8.56 -9.84 -29.02
C VAL A 202 -7.93 -8.88 -29.99
N GLU A 203 -8.48 -7.67 -30.04
CA GLU A 203 -7.89 -6.52 -30.73
C GLU A 203 -7.63 -5.44 -29.68
N ALA A 204 -6.39 -5.01 -29.54
CA ALA A 204 -6.01 -4.10 -28.47
C ALA A 204 -5.34 -2.86 -29.09
N PRO A 205 -6.15 -1.88 -29.51
CA PRO A 205 -5.63 -0.63 -30.07
C PRO A 205 -4.81 0.12 -29.01
N SER A 206 -3.74 0.78 -29.45
CA SER A 206 -2.82 1.45 -28.52
C SER A 206 -3.55 2.47 -27.66
N GLN A 207 -3.24 2.47 -26.36
CA GLN A 207 -3.80 3.34 -25.33
C GLN A 207 -5.34 3.34 -25.23
N LYS A 208 -5.97 2.19 -25.51
CA LYS A 208 -7.42 2.00 -25.45
C LYS A 208 -7.77 0.65 -24.86
N ALA A 209 -9.01 0.53 -24.39
CA ALA A 209 -9.57 -0.75 -23.96
C ALA A 209 -9.51 -1.78 -25.10
N ALA A 210 -9.24 -3.03 -24.73
CA ALA A 210 -9.23 -4.12 -25.68
C ALA A 210 -10.65 -4.43 -26.16
N VAL A 211 -10.78 -4.70 -27.46
CA VAL A 211 -12.00 -5.20 -28.07
C VAL A 211 -11.92 -6.72 -28.11
N VAL A 212 -12.88 -7.36 -27.45
CA VAL A 212 -12.96 -8.82 -27.35
C VAL A 212 -14.13 -9.31 -28.20
N THR A 213 -13.87 -10.24 -29.12
CA THR A 213 -14.89 -10.88 -29.95
C THR A 213 -15.03 -12.35 -29.56
N ILE A 214 -16.19 -12.72 -29.03
CA ILE A 214 -16.52 -14.10 -28.68
C ILE A 214 -16.81 -14.89 -29.97
N PRO A 215 -16.23 -16.11 -30.16
CA PRO A 215 -16.48 -16.89 -31.36
C PRO A 215 -17.95 -17.32 -31.46
N LYS A 216 -18.58 -17.08 -32.61
CA LYS A 216 -20.00 -17.41 -32.82
C LYS A 216 -20.23 -18.93 -32.69
N GLY A 217 -21.23 -19.30 -31.89
CA GLY A 217 -21.62 -20.71 -31.68
C GLY A 217 -20.67 -21.51 -30.77
N ALA A 218 -19.58 -20.91 -30.28
CA ALA A 218 -18.69 -21.57 -29.34
C ALA A 218 -19.33 -21.65 -27.95
N LYS A 219 -19.16 -22.79 -27.28
CA LYS A 219 -19.57 -22.95 -25.88
C LYS A 219 -18.49 -22.37 -24.98
N ALA A 220 -18.91 -21.71 -23.90
CA ALA A 220 -18.00 -21.28 -22.85
C ALA A 220 -17.22 -22.47 -22.28
N PRO A 221 -15.90 -22.34 -22.09
CA PRO A 221 -15.10 -23.33 -21.37
C PRO A 221 -15.67 -23.59 -19.97
N LYS A 222 -15.59 -24.84 -19.51
CA LYS A 222 -16.01 -25.22 -18.15
C LYS A 222 -14.92 -24.98 -17.11
N GLY A 223 -13.66 -24.92 -17.55
CA GLY A 223 -12.49 -24.63 -16.72
C GLY A 223 -11.95 -23.23 -17.01
N LEU A 224 -10.95 -22.83 -16.23
CA LEU A 224 -10.16 -21.63 -16.52
C LEU A 224 -9.32 -21.87 -17.78
N GLU A 225 -9.51 -21.07 -18.81
CA GLU A 225 -8.59 -20.99 -19.94
C GLU A 225 -7.76 -19.73 -19.82
N GLN A 226 -6.49 -19.82 -20.22
CA GLN A 226 -5.57 -18.69 -20.22
C GLN A 226 -4.67 -18.75 -21.45
N GLN A 227 -4.40 -17.60 -22.05
CA GLN A 227 -3.52 -17.49 -23.19
C GLN A 227 -2.68 -16.21 -23.08
N VAL A 228 -1.37 -16.33 -23.23
CA VAL A 228 -0.50 -15.17 -23.38
C VAL A 228 -0.61 -14.70 -24.82
N LEU A 229 -1.01 -13.45 -25.03
CA LEU A 229 -1.14 -12.79 -26.33
C LEU A 229 0.08 -11.95 -26.67
N ILE A 230 0.68 -11.32 -25.67
CA ILE A 230 1.98 -10.63 -25.77
C ILE A 230 2.87 -11.22 -24.69
N LYS A 231 4.05 -11.69 -25.06
CA LYS A 231 5.06 -12.23 -24.16
C LYS A 231 6.01 -11.12 -23.72
N GLY A 232 5.79 -10.59 -22.52
CA GLY A 232 6.71 -9.69 -21.83
C GLY A 232 7.94 -10.41 -21.28
N SER A 233 8.99 -9.64 -21.02
CA SER A 233 10.28 -10.10 -20.50
C SER A 233 10.56 -9.57 -19.08
N GLY A 234 9.60 -8.89 -18.46
CA GLY A 234 9.75 -8.35 -17.12
C GLY A 234 9.74 -9.43 -16.03
N LYS A 235 9.84 -9.00 -14.78
CA LYS A 235 9.85 -9.90 -13.62
C LYS A 235 8.59 -10.76 -13.57
N LYS A 236 8.75 -11.98 -13.06
CA LYS A 236 7.65 -12.88 -12.79
C LYS A 236 6.79 -12.33 -11.65
N VAL A 237 5.47 -12.40 -11.82
CA VAL A 237 4.47 -12.06 -10.80
C VAL A 237 4.41 -13.19 -9.77
N GLU A 238 4.53 -12.85 -8.51
CA GLU A 238 4.48 -13.79 -7.37
C GLU A 238 3.23 -13.56 -6.53
N ALA A 239 2.73 -14.62 -5.89
CA ALA A 239 1.60 -14.50 -4.97
C ALA A 239 1.95 -13.56 -3.80
N GLY A 240 1.01 -12.69 -3.43
CA GLY A 240 1.16 -11.67 -2.40
C GLY A 240 1.64 -10.30 -2.91
N GLN A 241 2.10 -10.20 -4.15
CA GLN A 241 2.48 -8.91 -4.75
C GLN A 241 1.28 -8.05 -5.11
N GLY A 242 1.53 -6.75 -5.29
CA GLY A 242 0.63 -5.82 -5.93
C GLY A 242 0.81 -5.89 -7.44
N LEU A 243 -0.18 -6.44 -8.14
CA LEU A 243 -0.26 -6.46 -9.59
C LEU A 243 -0.82 -5.12 -10.07
N VAL A 244 -0.03 -4.38 -10.86
CA VAL A 244 -0.51 -3.17 -11.56
C VAL A 244 -0.84 -3.55 -12.99
N ALA A 245 -2.08 -3.34 -13.40
CA ALA A 245 -2.59 -3.82 -14.68
C ALA A 245 -3.53 -2.83 -15.37
N GLN A 246 -3.54 -2.89 -16.71
CA GLN A 246 -4.69 -2.47 -17.49
C GLN A 246 -5.53 -3.69 -17.83
N TYR A 247 -6.85 -3.58 -17.79
CA TYR A 247 -7.71 -4.68 -18.12
C TYR A 247 -8.99 -4.25 -18.84
N THR A 248 -9.59 -5.20 -19.55
CA THR A 248 -10.96 -5.10 -20.06
C THR A 248 -11.67 -6.42 -19.80
N GLY A 249 -12.83 -6.35 -19.16
CA GLY A 249 -13.70 -7.48 -18.84
C GLY A 249 -14.98 -7.45 -19.67
N VAL A 250 -15.28 -8.54 -20.37
CA VAL A 250 -16.54 -8.75 -21.10
C VAL A 250 -17.22 -10.03 -20.62
N LYS A 251 -18.54 -10.11 -20.78
CA LYS A 251 -19.29 -11.35 -20.56
C LYS A 251 -19.19 -12.23 -21.80
N TRP A 252 -18.96 -13.53 -21.62
CA TRP A 252 -18.92 -14.48 -22.74
C TRP A 252 -20.26 -14.53 -23.48
N GLU A 253 -21.38 -14.43 -22.77
CA GLU A 253 -22.71 -14.73 -23.31
C GLU A 253 -23.17 -13.74 -24.40
N ASP A 254 -22.79 -12.47 -24.26
CA ASP A 254 -23.20 -11.40 -25.17
C ASP A 254 -22.04 -10.53 -25.66
N GLY A 255 -20.80 -10.81 -25.24
CA GLY A 255 -19.62 -10.01 -25.56
C GLY A 255 -19.64 -8.60 -24.97
N LYS A 256 -20.61 -8.26 -24.11
CA LYS A 256 -20.71 -6.90 -23.56
C LYS A 256 -19.65 -6.67 -22.51
N LYS A 257 -18.95 -5.55 -22.64
CA LYS A 257 -18.05 -5.02 -21.62
C LYS A 257 -18.85 -4.72 -20.35
N PHE A 258 -18.37 -5.25 -19.22
CA PHE A 258 -18.91 -4.91 -17.90
C PHE A 258 -17.94 -4.03 -17.11
N ASP A 259 -16.63 -4.10 -17.39
CA ASP A 259 -15.64 -3.28 -16.69
C ASP A 259 -14.35 -3.10 -17.51
N SER A 260 -13.63 -2.01 -17.26
CA SER A 260 -12.32 -1.73 -17.84
C SER A 260 -11.61 -0.62 -17.06
N SER A 261 -10.34 -0.83 -16.72
CA SER A 261 -9.50 0.18 -16.06
C SER A 261 -9.37 1.48 -16.86
N TRP A 262 -9.46 1.40 -18.19
CA TRP A 262 -9.48 2.58 -19.07
C TRP A 262 -10.67 3.52 -18.82
N ASP A 263 -11.79 3.00 -18.31
CA ASP A 263 -12.96 3.82 -17.95
C ASP A 263 -12.75 4.52 -16.59
N HIS A 264 -11.79 4.04 -15.79
CA HIS A 264 -11.50 4.50 -14.42
C HIS A 264 -10.20 5.31 -14.29
N GLY A 265 -9.67 5.81 -15.41
CA GLY A 265 -8.49 6.68 -15.44
C GLY A 265 -7.17 5.95 -15.69
N GLY A 266 -7.18 4.65 -15.99
CA GLY A 266 -6.01 3.90 -16.45
C GLY A 266 -5.58 2.81 -15.47
N ALA A 267 -4.29 2.46 -15.51
CA ALA A 267 -3.73 1.33 -14.77
C ALA A 267 -4.17 1.29 -13.30
N THR A 268 -4.62 0.12 -12.86
CA THR A 268 -5.17 -0.11 -11.52
C THR A 268 -4.34 -1.18 -10.82
N ALA A 269 -4.22 -1.06 -9.50
CA ALA A 269 -3.49 -2.03 -8.69
C ALA A 269 -4.42 -2.99 -7.97
N PHE A 270 -4.00 -4.26 -7.91
CA PHE A 270 -4.73 -5.34 -7.27
C PHE A 270 -3.75 -6.18 -6.45
N GLN A 271 -4.19 -6.71 -5.33
CA GLN A 271 -3.41 -7.75 -4.67
C GLN A 271 -3.71 -9.11 -5.31
N ILE A 272 -2.66 -9.83 -5.73
CA ILE A 272 -2.77 -11.09 -6.47
C ILE A 272 -2.30 -12.30 -5.64
N GLY A 273 -2.95 -13.44 -5.80
CA GLY A 273 -2.61 -14.69 -5.11
C GLY A 273 -3.05 -14.73 -3.63
N THR A 274 -3.96 -13.85 -3.23
CA THR A 274 -4.41 -13.69 -1.82
C THR A 274 -5.92 -13.82 -1.65
N GLY A 275 -6.64 -14.20 -2.70
CA GLY A 275 -8.10 -14.21 -2.77
C GLY A 275 -8.73 -12.82 -2.72
N SER A 276 -7.96 -11.77 -3.03
CA SER A 276 -8.43 -10.38 -3.04
C SER A 276 -9.12 -10.01 -4.36
N VAL A 277 -8.91 -10.81 -5.40
CA VAL A 277 -9.59 -10.74 -6.69
C VAL A 277 -10.29 -12.08 -6.99
N VAL A 278 -11.03 -12.16 -8.09
CA VAL A 278 -11.67 -13.42 -8.51
C VAL A 278 -10.61 -14.52 -8.67
N ALA A 279 -10.96 -15.75 -8.29
CA ALA A 279 -10.02 -16.86 -8.23
C ALA A 279 -9.33 -17.15 -9.59
N GLY A 280 -10.01 -16.88 -10.71
CA GLY A 280 -9.42 -17.01 -12.04
C GLY A 280 -8.28 -16.03 -12.32
N TRP A 281 -8.27 -14.84 -11.70
CA TRP A 281 -7.11 -13.93 -11.77
C TRP A 281 -5.95 -14.47 -10.94
N ASP A 282 -6.21 -14.88 -9.70
CA ASP A 282 -5.18 -15.45 -8.81
C ASP A 282 -4.50 -16.67 -9.46
N GLN A 283 -5.27 -17.58 -10.04
CA GLN A 283 -4.74 -18.76 -10.73
C GLN A 283 -4.10 -18.41 -12.08
N GLY A 284 -4.68 -17.45 -12.81
CA GLY A 284 -4.30 -17.16 -14.18
C GLY A 284 -3.09 -16.23 -14.34
N LEU A 285 -2.86 -15.32 -13.39
CA LEU A 285 -1.87 -14.26 -13.51
C LEU A 285 -0.62 -14.47 -12.66
N VAL A 286 -0.72 -15.24 -11.56
CA VAL A 286 0.47 -15.65 -10.81
C VAL A 286 1.39 -16.46 -11.73
N GLY A 287 2.67 -16.10 -11.72
CA GLY A 287 3.70 -16.71 -12.55
C GLY A 287 3.78 -16.22 -13.99
N LYS A 288 2.89 -15.30 -14.42
CA LYS A 288 3.07 -14.51 -15.64
C LYS A 288 4.13 -13.44 -15.42
N ASN A 289 4.50 -12.72 -16.46
CA ASN A 289 5.60 -11.75 -16.45
C ASN A 289 5.05 -10.34 -16.62
N VAL A 290 5.71 -9.38 -15.98
CA VAL A 290 5.49 -7.97 -16.32
C VAL A 290 5.79 -7.75 -17.81
N GLY A 291 4.88 -7.06 -18.48
CA GLY A 291 4.84 -6.87 -19.93
C GLY A 291 3.95 -7.89 -20.66
N ASP A 292 3.52 -8.98 -20.02
CA ASP A 292 2.60 -9.93 -20.66
C ASP A 292 1.22 -9.27 -20.89
N ARG A 293 0.60 -9.53 -22.04
CA ARG A 293 -0.86 -9.41 -22.24
C ARG A 293 -1.45 -10.80 -22.16
N VAL A 294 -2.43 -11.00 -21.28
CA VAL A 294 -3.03 -12.30 -21.00
C VAL A 294 -4.53 -12.25 -21.24
N LEU A 295 -5.04 -13.16 -22.05
CA LEU A 295 -6.45 -13.48 -22.17
C LEU A 295 -6.80 -14.52 -21.11
N LEU A 296 -7.85 -14.29 -20.34
CA LEU A 296 -8.43 -15.24 -19.39
C LEU A 296 -9.89 -15.48 -19.75
N VAL A 297 -10.33 -16.75 -19.75
CA VAL A 297 -11.74 -17.12 -19.79
C VAL A 297 -12.08 -17.82 -18.49
N ILE A 298 -12.88 -17.16 -17.66
CA ILE A 298 -13.10 -17.50 -16.26
C ILE A 298 -14.54 -18.00 -16.11
N PRO A 299 -14.77 -19.29 -15.80
CA PRO A 299 -16.10 -19.80 -15.54
C PRO A 299 -16.68 -19.19 -14.26
N PRO A 300 -18.02 -19.19 -14.06
CA PRO A 300 -18.66 -18.56 -12.91
C PRO A 300 -18.08 -18.98 -11.55
N SER A 301 -17.72 -20.27 -11.40
CA SER A 301 -17.13 -20.83 -10.17
C SER A 301 -15.77 -20.24 -9.78
N LEU A 302 -15.04 -19.67 -10.75
CA LEU A 302 -13.77 -18.98 -10.55
C LEU A 302 -13.89 -17.46 -10.72
N GLY A 303 -15.10 -16.97 -11.03
CA GLY A 303 -15.48 -15.57 -11.13
C GLY A 303 -16.29 -15.14 -9.91
N TYR A 304 -17.49 -14.60 -10.14
CA TYR A 304 -18.38 -14.10 -9.08
C TYR A 304 -19.42 -15.13 -8.58
N GLY A 305 -19.31 -16.41 -8.93
CA GLY A 305 -20.31 -17.43 -8.59
C GLY A 305 -20.48 -17.67 -7.08
N ALA A 306 -19.47 -17.36 -6.27
CA ALA A 306 -19.56 -17.39 -4.81
C ALA A 306 -20.24 -16.15 -4.20
N SER A 307 -20.58 -15.15 -5.02
CA SER A 307 -21.21 -13.89 -4.61
C SER A 307 -22.64 -13.83 -5.13
N PRO A 308 -23.62 -14.46 -4.46
CA PRO A 308 -24.97 -14.67 -5.01
C PRO A 308 -25.75 -13.37 -5.29
N GLY A 309 -25.35 -12.25 -4.70
CA GLY A 309 -25.92 -10.92 -4.98
C GLY A 309 -25.31 -10.19 -6.19
N SER A 310 -24.27 -10.74 -6.82
CA SER A 310 -23.63 -10.12 -8.00
C SER A 310 -24.41 -10.43 -9.27
N GLU A 311 -24.65 -9.41 -10.10
CA GLU A 311 -25.24 -9.59 -11.43
C GLU A 311 -24.39 -10.50 -12.35
N LEU A 312 -23.09 -10.62 -12.05
CA LEU A 312 -22.14 -11.44 -12.79
C LEU A 312 -22.01 -12.87 -12.26
N ALA A 313 -22.77 -13.25 -11.21
CA ALA A 313 -22.60 -14.53 -10.51
C ALA A 313 -22.80 -15.77 -11.40
N LYS A 314 -23.54 -15.64 -12.51
CA LYS A 314 -23.83 -16.75 -13.43
C LYS A 314 -23.03 -16.70 -14.73
N ASN A 315 -22.23 -15.65 -14.93
CA ASN A 315 -21.58 -15.38 -16.21
C ASN A 315 -20.19 -16.01 -16.29
N THR A 316 -19.86 -16.53 -17.47
CA THR A 316 -18.46 -16.74 -17.83
C THR A 316 -17.87 -15.39 -18.24
N LEU A 317 -16.73 -15.04 -17.66
CA LEU A 317 -16.09 -13.75 -17.88
C LEU A 317 -14.86 -13.92 -18.74
N VAL A 318 -14.66 -13.00 -19.68
CA VAL A 318 -13.44 -12.92 -20.48
C VAL A 318 -12.70 -11.65 -20.10
N PHE A 319 -11.45 -11.79 -19.68
CA PHE A 319 -10.58 -10.67 -19.38
C PHE A 319 -9.41 -10.63 -20.35
N VAL A 320 -9.05 -9.43 -20.77
CA VAL A 320 -7.74 -9.13 -21.36
C VAL A 320 -7.00 -8.27 -20.36
N VAL A 321 -5.82 -8.73 -19.92
CA VAL A 321 -5.05 -8.11 -18.85
C VAL A 321 -3.64 -7.84 -19.34
N ASP A 322 -3.24 -6.57 -19.33
CA ASP A 322 -1.85 -6.15 -19.50
C ASP A 322 -1.20 -6.04 -18.13
N ILE A 323 -0.16 -6.83 -17.88
CA ILE A 323 0.60 -6.78 -16.64
C ILE A 323 1.66 -5.69 -16.78
N LEU A 324 1.49 -4.59 -16.05
CA LEU A 324 2.34 -3.41 -16.18
C LEU A 324 3.39 -3.30 -15.08
N GLY A 325 3.14 -3.92 -13.92
CA GLY A 325 4.07 -3.93 -12.81
C GLY A 325 3.72 -4.93 -11.74
N ALA A 326 4.71 -5.23 -10.91
CA ALA A 326 4.57 -5.99 -9.68
C ALA A 326 5.34 -5.25 -8.57
N VAL A 327 4.63 -4.85 -7.51
CA VAL A 327 5.14 -4.06 -6.37
C VAL A 327 4.97 -4.79 -5.04
#